data_AF-A0A6A6HCP1-F1
#
_entry.id   AF-A0A6A6HCP1-F1
#
_cell.length_a   1.000
_cell.length_b   1.000
_cell.length_c   1.000
_cell.angle_alpha   90.00
_cell.angle_beta   90.00
_cell.angle_gamma   90.00
#
_symmetry.space_group_name_H-M   'P 1'
#
loop_
_entity.id
_entity.type
_entity.pdbx_description
1 polymer ?
#
loop_
_entity_poly.entity_id
_entity_poly.type
_entity_poly.pdbx_seq_one_letter_code
_entity_poly.pdbx_strand_id
1 'polypeptide(L)'
;DEIVRWTQKFMTIGNILAQVDPIHIGLPWAGIRAILVVSAHNQRIQVEVLEGVAQLSKLICRYQAFERVYLHDESTLQEPLKFRLRAALKELYSAVFMCLVEVSLYLERSLGKKILDSISFSDHFERHLNDIKHKEAEVLRYEAMSIKDSSYQQYVQVRQILSTYEDHLESEKRVKICDWLSKIDYYSHHREMKSRVLKETGNWFLDRREFKQWAEDSNSSLLWLRGNAGTGKTCLMSCTIEANLEEQGLDSKECLAYFYCSRTTSDVRQQEPRSILLSIVRQIAATLPGLPIKPPVVSIYERETAKGSLEANLSMEEIVSLLTELIQDHYEHVTLMIDALDECKVSDRSLLLETLSKLTYNHKTVVKTLVSSRNDPDIESHFSKIPNLSITATDNERDIMKYVQQNIDQRLLNGKARRKIKDKAAENLISKASGVFRWVTLQIDALCDPERVFTEADLEALLESLPANLEESYARMITDLDRLYPLPTRNTIKNALKLLICAECPMDVDDMVGALQLLSDYRQEDLNKAKILQMGRGLIIMEVERGCFAFAHLSVREYLEKQDEFNEKHAHVAAAEACL
;
A
#
# COMPACT_ATOMS: atom_id res chain seq x y z
N ASP A 1 -20.82 6.05 -12.85
CA ASP A 1 -20.41 6.96 -11.75
C ASP A 1 -18.99 7.50 -11.82
N GLU A 2 -18.02 6.79 -12.42
CA GLU A 2 -16.64 7.30 -12.53
C GLU A 2 -16.49 8.52 -13.45
N ILE A 3 -17.25 8.57 -14.55
CA ILE A 3 -17.31 9.70 -15.48
C ILE A 3 -17.87 10.96 -14.79
N VAL A 4 -18.95 10.82 -14.01
CA VAL A 4 -19.54 11.94 -13.24
C VAL A 4 -18.53 12.50 -12.24
N ARG A 5 -17.74 11.63 -11.60
CA ARG A 5 -16.68 12.01 -10.67
C ARG A 5 -15.51 12.70 -11.38
N TRP A 6 -15.14 12.24 -12.57
CA TRP A 6 -14.10 12.87 -13.41
C TRP A 6 -14.53 14.25 -13.91
N THR A 7 -15.78 14.36 -14.36
CA THR A 7 -16.39 15.64 -14.76
C THR A 7 -16.44 16.62 -13.59
N GLN A 8 -16.84 16.17 -12.39
CA GLN A 8 -16.86 17.02 -11.20
C GLN A 8 -15.46 17.50 -10.80
N LYS A 9 -14.44 16.65 -10.91
CA LYS A 9 -13.05 17.01 -10.62
C LYS A 9 -12.46 17.96 -11.63
N PHE A 10 -12.66 17.70 -12.91
CA PHE A 10 -12.24 18.57 -14.00
C PHE A 10 -12.94 19.94 -13.90
N MET A 11 -14.22 19.97 -13.51
CA MET A 11 -14.96 21.19 -13.18
C MET A 11 -14.30 21.98 -12.04
N THR A 12 -13.78 21.32 -11.01
CA THR A 12 -13.08 21.98 -9.89
C THR A 12 -11.79 22.64 -10.35
N ILE A 13 -10.97 21.93 -11.16
CA ILE A 13 -9.69 22.45 -11.68
C ILE A 13 -9.92 23.67 -12.57
N GLY A 14 -10.83 23.58 -13.54
CA GLY A 14 -11.08 24.73 -14.40
C GLY A 14 -11.78 25.90 -13.68
N ASN A 15 -12.55 25.65 -12.62
CA ASN A 15 -13.10 26.74 -11.78
C ASN A 15 -11.99 27.49 -11.03
N ILE A 16 -10.97 26.78 -10.52
CA ILE A 16 -9.81 27.40 -9.87
C ILE A 16 -9.05 28.26 -10.89
N LEU A 17 -8.81 27.74 -12.10
CA LEU A 17 -8.12 28.48 -13.16
C LEU A 17 -8.92 29.71 -13.63
N ALA A 18 -10.24 29.57 -13.80
CA ALA A 18 -11.12 30.68 -14.15
C ALA A 18 -11.23 31.76 -13.07
N GLN A 19 -10.99 31.42 -11.79
CA GLN A 19 -10.91 32.40 -10.71
C GLN A 19 -9.57 33.16 -10.71
N VAL A 20 -8.48 32.50 -11.13
CA VAL A 20 -7.15 33.11 -11.22
C VAL A 20 -7.04 34.07 -12.40
N ASP A 21 -7.72 33.79 -13.53
CA ASP A 21 -7.80 34.69 -14.68
C ASP A 21 -9.25 34.80 -15.21
N PRO A 22 -10.08 35.63 -14.56
CA PRO A 22 -11.51 35.76 -14.91
C PRO A 22 -11.75 36.37 -16.29
N ILE A 23 -10.82 37.19 -16.78
CA ILE A 23 -10.99 37.99 -18.00
C ILE A 23 -10.75 37.10 -19.23
N HIS A 24 -9.76 36.21 -19.18
CA HIS A 24 -9.38 35.37 -20.33
C HIS A 24 -9.90 33.93 -20.25
N ILE A 25 -10.06 33.35 -19.05
CA ILE A 25 -10.50 31.96 -18.87
C ILE A 25 -12.00 31.88 -18.56
N GLY A 26 -12.60 32.92 -17.98
CA GLY A 26 -13.97 32.89 -17.48
C GLY A 26 -15.02 32.50 -18.52
N LEU A 27 -14.99 33.12 -19.71
CA LEU A 27 -15.99 32.87 -20.77
C LEU A 27 -15.78 31.52 -21.51
N PRO A 28 -14.56 31.15 -21.94
CA PRO A 28 -14.31 29.84 -22.55
C PRO A 28 -14.60 28.68 -21.59
N TRP A 29 -14.20 28.83 -20.33
CA TRP A 29 -14.43 27.84 -19.28
C TRP A 29 -15.91 27.68 -18.94
N ALA A 30 -16.70 28.77 -18.96
CA ALA A 30 -18.15 28.68 -18.76
C ALA A 30 -18.83 27.80 -19.82
N GLY A 31 -18.37 27.85 -21.08
CA GLY A 31 -18.82 26.96 -22.16
C GLY A 31 -18.46 25.49 -21.92
N ILE A 32 -17.20 25.21 -21.58
CA ILE A 32 -16.71 23.86 -21.25
C ILE A 32 -17.45 23.29 -20.04
N ARG A 33 -17.67 24.11 -19.00
CA ARG A 33 -18.41 23.74 -17.79
C ARG A 33 -19.87 23.42 -18.10
N ALA A 34 -20.55 24.19 -18.95
CA ALA A 34 -21.92 23.91 -19.34
C ALA A 34 -22.05 22.54 -20.04
N ILE A 35 -21.14 22.24 -20.97
CA ILE A 35 -21.04 20.95 -21.67
C ILE A 35 -20.81 19.80 -20.68
N LEU A 36 -19.88 19.98 -19.76
CA LEU A 36 -19.52 19.00 -18.74
C LEU A 36 -20.68 18.70 -17.77
N VAL A 37 -21.37 19.73 -17.28
CA VAL A 37 -22.55 19.57 -16.40
C VAL A 37 -23.67 18.82 -17.11
N VAL A 38 -23.95 19.14 -18.38
CA VAL A 38 -24.95 18.43 -19.18
C VAL A 38 -24.50 17.00 -19.46
N SER A 39 -23.19 16.76 -19.63
CA SER A 39 -22.66 15.43 -19.92
C SER A 39 -22.69 14.46 -18.73
N ALA A 40 -22.44 14.97 -17.52
CA ALA A 40 -22.47 14.17 -16.30
C ALA A 40 -23.88 13.68 -15.92
N HIS A 41 -24.93 14.32 -16.42
CA HIS A 41 -26.33 13.95 -16.11
C HIS A 41 -26.94 12.96 -17.13
N ASN A 42 -26.20 12.54 -18.16
CA ASN A 42 -26.75 11.72 -19.24
C ASN A 42 -25.87 10.47 -19.50
N GLN A 43 -26.26 9.32 -18.94
CA GLN A 43 -25.47 8.07 -18.90
C GLN A 43 -25.13 7.45 -20.28
N ARG A 44 -25.57 8.02 -21.40
CA ARG A 44 -25.35 7.49 -22.77
C ARG A 44 -24.45 8.36 -23.65
N ILE A 45 -23.75 9.35 -23.09
CA ILE A 45 -22.79 10.13 -23.88
C ILE A 45 -21.59 9.26 -24.21
N GLN A 46 -21.27 9.21 -25.50
CA GLN A 46 -20.18 8.40 -26.05
C GLN A 46 -18.83 8.83 -25.45
N VAL A 47 -17.99 7.83 -25.15
CA VAL A 47 -16.60 7.99 -24.68
C VAL A 47 -15.82 8.98 -25.55
N GLU A 48 -16.08 8.98 -26.85
CA GLU A 48 -15.44 9.83 -27.86
C GLU A 48 -15.64 11.34 -27.61
N VAL A 49 -16.82 11.79 -27.18
CA VAL A 49 -17.08 13.21 -26.90
C VAL A 49 -16.33 13.66 -25.65
N LEU A 50 -16.30 12.82 -24.63
CA LEU A 50 -15.57 13.08 -23.38
C LEU A 50 -14.05 13.11 -23.63
N GLU A 51 -13.55 12.17 -24.43
CA GLU A 51 -12.14 12.11 -24.82
C GLU A 51 -11.75 13.33 -25.66
N GLY A 52 -12.56 13.71 -26.65
CA GLY A 52 -12.34 14.91 -27.44
C GLY A 52 -12.36 16.19 -26.59
N VAL A 53 -13.32 16.36 -25.69
CA VAL A 53 -13.37 17.53 -24.78
C VAL A 53 -12.15 17.58 -23.86
N ALA A 54 -11.65 16.44 -23.38
CA ALA A 54 -10.42 16.37 -22.59
C ALA A 54 -9.18 16.77 -23.43
N GLN A 55 -9.10 16.34 -24.70
CA GLN A 55 -8.03 16.74 -25.62
C GLN A 55 -8.06 18.26 -25.89
N LEU A 56 -9.24 18.81 -26.19
CA LEU A 56 -9.43 20.25 -26.41
C LEU A 56 -9.02 21.07 -25.19
N SER A 57 -9.30 20.56 -23.99
CA SER A 57 -8.93 21.21 -22.74
C SER A 57 -7.42 21.28 -22.52
N LYS A 58 -6.70 20.19 -22.81
CA LYS A 58 -5.23 20.17 -22.76
C LYS A 58 -4.63 21.16 -23.75
N LEU A 59 -5.19 21.21 -24.95
CA LEU A 59 -4.77 22.11 -26.02
C LEU A 59 -4.96 23.58 -25.63
N ILE A 60 -6.11 23.96 -25.04
CA ILE A 60 -6.34 25.31 -24.53
C ILE A 60 -5.33 25.66 -23.44
N CYS A 61 -5.11 24.78 -22.45
CA CYS A 61 -4.19 25.04 -21.34
C CYS A 61 -2.75 25.24 -21.85
N ARG A 62 -2.32 24.42 -22.82
CA ARG A 62 -0.98 24.51 -23.43
C ARG A 62 -0.77 25.87 -24.10
N TYR A 63 -1.68 26.25 -24.98
CA TYR A 63 -1.49 27.44 -25.80
C TYR A 63 -1.77 28.75 -25.05
N GLN A 64 -2.48 28.69 -23.92
CA GLN A 64 -2.56 29.80 -22.99
C GLN A 64 -1.24 30.04 -22.24
N ALA A 65 -0.57 28.97 -21.79
CA ALA A 65 0.76 29.09 -21.20
C ALA A 65 1.76 29.65 -22.22
N PHE A 66 1.63 29.22 -23.48
CA PHE A 66 2.42 29.73 -24.59
C PHE A 66 2.15 31.22 -24.87
N GLU A 67 0.89 31.63 -24.95
CA GLU A 67 0.49 33.04 -25.13
C GLU A 67 1.01 33.94 -24.01
N ARG A 68 0.90 33.48 -22.75
CA ARG A 68 1.36 34.22 -21.57
C ARG A 68 2.85 34.56 -21.64
N VAL A 69 3.67 33.64 -22.14
CA VAL A 69 5.12 33.85 -22.22
C VAL A 69 5.52 34.61 -23.48
N TYR A 70 4.91 34.30 -24.63
CA TYR A 70 5.39 34.77 -25.93
C TYR A 70 4.64 35.98 -26.51
N LEU A 71 3.40 36.25 -26.08
CA LEU A 71 2.54 37.27 -26.69
C LEU A 71 2.20 38.47 -25.80
N HIS A 72 2.36 38.33 -24.48
CA HIS A 72 2.04 39.38 -23.50
C HIS A 72 3.13 40.45 -23.32
N ASP A 73 4.41 40.10 -23.53
CA ASP A 73 5.53 41.04 -23.44
C ASP A 73 5.94 41.52 -24.86
N GLU A 74 6.13 42.83 -25.05
CA GLU A 74 6.55 43.43 -26.32
C GLU A 74 7.99 43.06 -26.72
N SER A 75 8.81 42.64 -25.77
CA SER A 75 10.21 42.32 -26.01
C SER A 75 10.52 40.85 -26.35
N THR A 76 9.54 39.94 -26.21
CA THR A 76 9.79 38.49 -26.28
C THR A 76 9.94 37.92 -27.70
N LEU A 77 9.26 38.49 -28.70
CA LEU A 77 9.31 38.04 -30.09
C LEU A 77 9.33 39.22 -31.04
N GLN A 78 9.99 39.06 -32.18
CA GLN A 78 9.92 40.05 -33.26
C GLN A 78 8.48 40.20 -33.77
N GLU A 79 8.08 41.44 -34.05
CA GLU A 79 6.71 41.78 -34.47
C GLU A 79 6.14 40.93 -35.63
N PRO A 80 6.89 40.61 -36.70
CA PRO A 80 6.38 39.76 -37.78
C PRO A 80 6.00 38.35 -37.33
N LEU A 81 6.77 37.75 -36.40
CA LEU A 81 6.51 36.42 -35.87
C LEU A 81 5.39 36.45 -34.84
N LYS A 82 5.37 37.47 -33.99
CA LYS A 82 4.31 37.74 -33.01
C LYS A 82 2.94 37.89 -33.67
N PHE A 83 2.87 38.63 -34.77
CA PHE A 83 1.64 38.80 -35.57
C PHE A 83 1.13 37.46 -36.14
N ARG A 84 2.02 36.66 -36.73
CA ARG A 84 1.66 35.35 -37.31
C ARG A 84 1.22 34.34 -36.26
N LEU A 85 1.92 34.29 -35.12
CA LEU A 85 1.55 33.44 -33.99
C LEU A 85 0.16 33.81 -33.44
N ARG A 86 -0.13 35.11 -33.27
CA ARG A 86 -1.47 35.59 -32.86
C ARG A 86 -2.56 35.18 -33.85
N ALA A 87 -2.30 35.30 -35.15
CA ALA A 87 -3.24 34.89 -36.18
C ALA A 87 -3.54 33.38 -36.11
N ALA A 88 -2.49 32.54 -36.05
CA ALA A 88 -2.64 31.09 -35.96
C ALA A 88 -3.36 30.64 -34.69
N LEU A 89 -3.04 31.23 -33.53
CA LEU A 89 -3.74 30.95 -32.27
C LEU A 89 -5.22 31.36 -32.33
N LYS A 90 -5.53 32.49 -32.96
CA LYS A 90 -6.92 32.94 -33.15
C LYS A 90 -7.71 31.95 -34.01
N GLU A 91 -7.11 31.42 -35.07
CA GLU A 91 -7.73 30.40 -35.92
C GLU A 91 -7.95 29.09 -35.17
N LEU A 92 -6.94 28.65 -34.40
CA LEU A 92 -7.03 27.46 -33.56
C LEU A 92 -8.13 27.60 -32.51
N TYR A 93 -8.14 28.68 -31.72
CA TYR A 93 -9.18 28.92 -30.73
C TYR A 93 -10.57 29.02 -31.37
N SER A 94 -10.69 29.66 -32.54
CA SER A 94 -11.97 29.71 -33.26
C SER A 94 -12.47 28.32 -33.63
N ALA A 95 -11.59 27.43 -34.09
CA ALA A 95 -11.94 26.04 -34.40
C ALA A 95 -12.38 25.26 -33.15
N VAL A 96 -11.66 25.43 -32.04
CA VAL A 96 -12.00 24.84 -30.73
C VAL A 96 -13.36 25.34 -30.26
N PHE A 97 -13.64 26.65 -30.33
CA PHE A 97 -14.94 27.21 -29.95
C PHE A 97 -16.08 26.69 -30.81
N MET A 98 -15.88 26.61 -32.14
CA MET A 98 -16.90 26.08 -33.03
C MET A 98 -17.24 24.62 -32.70
N CYS A 99 -16.22 23.80 -32.42
CA CYS A 99 -16.41 22.42 -31.97
C CYS A 99 -17.17 22.36 -30.64
N LEU A 100 -16.79 23.17 -29.65
CA LEU A 100 -17.48 23.21 -28.35
C LEU A 100 -18.93 23.68 -28.47
N VAL A 101 -19.22 24.67 -29.32
CA VAL A 101 -20.59 25.14 -29.59
C VAL A 101 -21.43 24.04 -30.25
N GLU A 102 -20.86 23.28 -31.19
CA GLU A 102 -21.58 22.17 -31.81
C GLU A 102 -21.87 21.06 -30.80
N VAL A 103 -20.89 20.73 -29.95
CA VAL A 103 -21.06 19.78 -28.84
C VAL A 103 -22.14 20.27 -27.87
N SER A 104 -22.15 21.54 -27.48
CA SER A 104 -23.17 22.08 -26.58
C SER A 104 -24.57 22.03 -27.19
N LEU A 105 -24.70 22.41 -28.47
CA LEU A 105 -25.97 22.36 -29.20
C LEU A 105 -26.49 20.93 -29.36
N TYR A 106 -25.60 19.95 -29.57
CA TYR A 106 -25.98 18.53 -29.59
C TYR A 106 -26.47 18.06 -28.21
N LEU A 107 -25.75 18.44 -27.15
CA LEU A 107 -26.08 18.08 -25.78
C LEU A 107 -27.38 18.72 -25.25
N GLU A 108 -27.84 19.82 -25.82
CA GLU A 108 -29.12 20.44 -25.48
C GLU A 108 -30.34 19.79 -26.18
N ARG A 109 -30.13 18.92 -27.18
CA ARG A 109 -31.24 18.26 -27.91
C ARG A 109 -32.02 17.27 -27.04
N SER A 110 -33.30 17.07 -27.39
CA SER A 110 -34.14 16.03 -26.78
C SER A 110 -33.62 14.62 -27.13
N LEU A 111 -33.92 13.64 -26.27
CA LEU A 111 -33.39 12.28 -26.39
C LEU A 111 -33.69 11.63 -27.75
N GLY A 112 -34.88 11.84 -28.30
CA GLY A 112 -35.26 11.30 -29.62
C GLY A 112 -34.49 11.91 -30.79
N LYS A 113 -34.16 13.21 -30.75
CA LYS A 113 -33.33 13.87 -31.77
C LYS A 113 -31.86 13.47 -31.68
N LYS A 114 -31.33 13.28 -30.46
CA LYS A 114 -29.95 12.83 -30.24
C LYS A 114 -29.65 11.45 -30.83
N ILE A 115 -30.62 10.53 -30.72
CA ILE A 115 -30.49 9.17 -31.28
C ILE A 115 -30.45 9.23 -32.81
N LEU A 116 -31.35 10.01 -33.42
CA LEU A 116 -31.44 10.15 -34.88
C LEU A 116 -30.20 10.79 -35.49
N ASP A 117 -29.64 11.81 -34.82
CA ASP A 117 -28.53 12.62 -35.34
C ASP A 117 -27.14 12.11 -34.89
N SER A 118 -27.08 11.01 -34.14
CA SER A 118 -25.84 10.52 -33.50
C SER A 118 -24.71 10.20 -34.48
N ILE A 119 -25.02 9.54 -35.60
CA ILE A 119 -24.04 9.21 -36.63
C ILE A 119 -23.53 10.47 -37.33
N SER A 120 -24.45 11.37 -37.70
CA SER A 120 -24.06 12.64 -38.32
C SER A 120 -23.24 13.52 -37.38
N PHE A 121 -23.52 13.47 -36.07
CA PHE A 121 -22.75 14.22 -35.09
C PHE A 121 -21.34 13.65 -34.93
N SER A 122 -21.17 12.33 -34.87
CA SER A 122 -19.85 11.69 -34.78
C SER A 122 -18.97 12.05 -36.00
N ASP A 123 -19.51 11.94 -37.21
CA ASP A 123 -18.80 12.35 -38.44
C ASP A 123 -18.40 13.84 -38.44
N HIS A 124 -19.27 14.72 -37.93
CA HIS A 124 -19.00 16.15 -37.83
C HIS A 124 -17.97 16.46 -36.75
N PHE A 125 -18.08 15.82 -35.60
CA PHE A 125 -17.16 15.96 -34.48
C PHE A 125 -15.75 15.51 -34.87
N GLU A 126 -15.61 14.39 -35.58
CA GLU A 126 -14.32 13.92 -36.10
C GLU A 126 -13.71 14.92 -37.09
N ARG A 127 -14.52 15.50 -37.99
CA ARG A 127 -14.06 16.57 -38.89
C ARG A 127 -13.57 17.80 -38.13
N HIS A 128 -14.28 18.20 -37.06
CA HIS A 128 -13.85 19.30 -36.20
C HIS A 128 -12.54 18.99 -35.49
N LEU A 129 -12.36 17.79 -34.95
CA LEU A 129 -11.10 17.37 -34.34
C LEU A 129 -9.95 17.37 -35.36
N ASN A 130 -10.20 16.94 -36.59
CA ASN A 130 -9.20 16.95 -37.66
C ASN A 130 -8.85 18.39 -38.12
N ASP A 131 -9.81 19.29 -38.20
CA ASP A 131 -9.58 20.72 -38.47
C ASP A 131 -8.77 21.39 -37.35
N ILE A 132 -9.06 21.05 -36.09
CA ILE A 132 -8.30 21.52 -34.92
C ILE A 132 -6.87 21.00 -34.97
N LYS A 133 -6.65 19.72 -35.27
CA LYS A 133 -5.29 19.15 -35.46
C LYS A 133 -4.53 19.85 -36.58
N HIS A 134 -5.20 20.20 -37.67
CA HIS A 134 -4.57 20.91 -38.78
C HIS A 134 -4.11 22.32 -38.37
N LYS A 135 -4.96 23.06 -37.66
CA LYS A 135 -4.66 24.41 -37.14
C LYS A 135 -3.62 24.36 -36.02
N GLU A 136 -3.64 23.32 -35.19
CA GLU A 136 -2.61 23.08 -34.18
C GLU A 136 -1.24 22.87 -34.82
N ALA A 137 -1.16 22.11 -35.92
CA ALA A 137 0.08 21.92 -36.65
C ALA A 137 0.68 23.24 -37.17
N GLU A 138 -0.16 24.23 -37.49
CA GLU A 138 0.30 25.57 -37.87
C GLU A 138 0.83 26.36 -36.65
N VAL A 139 0.14 26.30 -35.51
CA VAL A 139 0.63 26.91 -34.26
C VAL A 139 1.95 26.28 -33.83
N LEU A 140 2.10 24.95 -33.92
CA LEU A 140 3.35 24.23 -33.62
C LEU A 140 4.54 24.70 -34.47
N ARG A 141 4.30 25.09 -35.73
CA ARG A 141 5.34 25.67 -36.59
C ARG A 141 5.82 27.01 -36.07
N TYR A 142 4.90 27.89 -35.69
CA TYR A 142 5.25 29.19 -35.11
C TYR A 142 5.83 29.06 -33.70
N GLU A 143 5.39 28.07 -32.92
CA GLU A 143 5.99 27.72 -31.64
C GLU A 143 7.47 27.33 -31.81
N ALA A 144 7.77 26.43 -32.75
CA ALA A 144 9.15 26.03 -33.04
C ALA A 144 10.03 27.21 -33.52
N MET A 145 9.45 28.17 -34.25
CA MET A 145 10.15 29.40 -34.64
C MET A 145 10.34 30.34 -33.45
N SER A 146 9.34 30.46 -32.57
CA SER A 146 9.38 31.30 -31.37
C SER A 146 10.41 30.80 -30.36
N ILE A 147 10.54 29.49 -30.18
CA ILE A 147 11.57 28.88 -29.32
C ILE A 147 12.99 29.16 -29.85
N LYS A 148 13.16 29.30 -31.17
CA LYS A 148 14.47 29.63 -31.78
C LYS A 148 14.82 31.12 -31.68
N ASP A 149 13.83 32.00 -31.63
CA ASP A 149 13.99 33.47 -31.63
C ASP A 149 13.94 34.08 -30.22
N SER A 150 13.75 33.25 -29.18
CA SER A 150 13.54 33.66 -27.78
C SER A 150 14.65 33.20 -26.83
N SER A 151 14.64 33.76 -25.61
CA SER A 151 15.57 33.37 -24.54
C SER A 151 15.27 31.97 -24.01
N TYR A 152 16.31 31.20 -23.73
CA TYR A 152 16.20 29.88 -23.06
C TYR A 152 15.35 29.92 -21.78
N GLN A 153 15.34 31.04 -21.05
CA GLN A 153 14.51 31.23 -19.85
C GLN A 153 13.00 31.21 -20.13
N GLN A 154 12.56 31.72 -21.29
CA GLN A 154 11.15 31.75 -21.67
C GLN A 154 10.65 30.34 -22.03
N TYR A 155 11.48 29.55 -22.70
CA TYR A 155 11.21 28.13 -22.94
C TYR A 155 11.06 27.34 -21.63
N VAL A 156 11.94 27.58 -20.66
CA VAL A 156 11.90 26.94 -19.33
C VAL A 156 10.61 27.30 -18.57
N GLN A 157 10.15 28.56 -18.65
CA GLN A 157 8.89 28.97 -18.01
C GLN A 157 7.66 28.26 -18.59
N VAL A 158 7.57 28.13 -19.91
CA VAL A 158 6.48 27.35 -20.53
C VAL A 158 6.54 25.90 -20.11
N ARG A 159 7.73 25.28 -20.13
CA ARG A 159 7.95 23.90 -19.67
C ARG A 159 7.49 23.70 -18.22
N GLN A 160 7.78 24.63 -17.32
CA GLN A 160 7.45 24.53 -15.90
C GLN A 160 5.94 24.68 -15.63
N ILE A 161 5.26 25.54 -16.41
CA ILE A 161 3.80 25.66 -16.33
C ILE A 161 3.14 24.37 -16.85
N LEU A 162 3.62 23.83 -17.97
CA LEU A 162 3.11 22.58 -18.55
C LEU A 162 3.37 21.36 -17.65
N SER A 163 4.56 21.26 -17.06
CA SER A 163 4.90 20.16 -16.14
C SER A 163 3.97 20.15 -14.94
N THR A 164 3.65 21.32 -14.36
CA THR A 164 2.71 21.40 -13.23
C THR A 164 1.33 20.81 -13.56
N TYR A 165 0.85 20.99 -14.81
CA TYR A 165 -0.43 20.43 -15.28
C TYR A 165 -0.35 18.93 -15.60
N GLU A 166 0.74 18.50 -16.22
CA GLU A 166 1.03 17.09 -16.49
C GLU A 166 1.14 16.30 -15.18
N ASP A 167 1.86 16.84 -14.19
CA ASP A 167 2.06 16.27 -12.86
C ASP A 167 0.72 15.98 -12.13
N HIS A 168 -0.27 16.88 -12.25
CA HIS A 168 -1.57 16.71 -11.58
C HIS A 168 -2.42 15.61 -12.24
N LEU A 169 -2.46 15.55 -13.57
CA LEU A 169 -3.19 14.50 -14.31
C LEU A 169 -2.51 13.13 -14.20
N GLU A 170 -1.17 13.10 -14.20
CA GLU A 170 -0.38 11.89 -13.98
C GLU A 170 -0.52 11.38 -12.56
N SER A 171 -0.65 12.25 -11.56
CA SER A 171 -0.87 11.85 -10.16
C SER A 171 -2.18 11.08 -9.96
N GLU A 172 -3.28 11.50 -10.60
CA GLU A 172 -4.57 10.78 -10.49
C GLU A 172 -4.56 9.46 -11.26
N LYS A 173 -4.01 9.44 -12.48
CA LYS A 173 -3.86 8.21 -13.26
C LYS A 173 -2.98 7.21 -12.51
N ARG A 174 -1.92 7.69 -11.84
CA ARG A 174 -1.04 6.89 -11.01
C ARG A 174 -1.77 6.21 -9.86
N VAL A 175 -2.60 6.95 -9.10
CA VAL A 175 -3.40 6.36 -8.01
C VAL A 175 -4.31 5.25 -8.54
N LYS A 176 -5.02 5.49 -9.65
CA LYS A 176 -5.90 4.48 -10.25
C LYS A 176 -5.17 3.21 -10.67
N ILE A 177 -4.00 3.34 -11.31
CA ILE A 177 -3.21 2.18 -11.74
C ILE A 177 -2.66 1.43 -10.52
N CYS A 178 -2.20 2.14 -9.49
CA CYS A 178 -1.71 1.53 -8.26
C CYS A 178 -2.81 0.73 -7.54
N ASP A 179 -4.00 1.33 -7.41
CA ASP A 179 -5.16 0.69 -6.77
C ASP A 179 -5.70 -0.48 -7.60
N TRP A 180 -5.63 -0.40 -8.93
CA TRP A 180 -5.98 -1.48 -9.85
C TRP A 180 -5.03 -2.67 -9.72
N LEU A 181 -3.73 -2.43 -9.56
CA LEU A 181 -2.73 -3.48 -9.35
C LEU A 181 -2.89 -4.16 -7.99
N SER A 182 -2.88 -3.38 -6.91
CA SER A 182 -2.96 -3.93 -5.56
C SER A 182 -3.44 -2.88 -4.57
N LYS A 183 -4.49 -3.22 -3.82
CA LYS A 183 -5.01 -2.41 -2.70
C LYS A 183 -4.26 -2.65 -1.39
N ILE A 184 -3.25 -3.52 -1.38
CA ILE A 184 -2.48 -3.82 -0.17
C ILE A 184 -1.56 -2.63 0.12
N ASP A 185 -1.74 -2.03 1.28
CA ASP A 185 -0.89 -0.95 1.77
C ASP A 185 0.37 -1.52 2.44
N TYR A 186 1.39 -1.77 1.61
CA TYR A 186 2.68 -2.29 2.05
C TYR A 186 3.49 -1.26 2.87
N TYR A 187 3.30 0.03 2.60
CA TYR A 187 4.04 1.11 3.25
C TYR A 187 3.64 1.25 4.72
N SER A 188 2.34 1.27 4.95
CA SER A 188 1.75 1.38 6.29
C SER A 188 2.12 0.14 7.13
N HIS A 189 2.03 -1.07 6.55
CA HIS A 189 2.52 -2.30 7.20
C HIS A 189 4.02 -2.19 7.59
N HIS A 190 4.88 -1.71 6.70
CA HIS A 190 6.29 -1.51 7.02
C HIS A 190 6.50 -0.50 8.17
N ARG A 191 5.77 0.62 8.15
CA ARG A 191 5.82 1.63 9.20
C ARG A 191 5.42 1.06 10.56
N GLU A 192 4.38 0.22 10.60
CA GLU A 192 3.98 -0.49 11.82
C GLU A 192 5.11 -1.39 12.32
N MET A 193 5.69 -2.23 11.45
CA MET A 193 6.77 -3.14 11.85
C MET A 193 8.00 -2.38 12.32
N LYS A 194 8.38 -1.31 11.63
CA LYS A 194 9.46 -0.40 12.04
C LYS A 194 9.23 0.18 13.43
N SER A 195 7.99 0.59 13.75
CA SER A 195 7.66 1.17 15.05
C SER A 195 7.88 0.22 16.23
N ARG A 196 7.90 -1.10 15.96
CA ARG A 196 8.14 -2.15 16.96
C ARG A 196 9.63 -2.43 17.17
N VAL A 197 10.50 -1.97 16.27
CA VAL A 197 11.95 -2.19 16.35
C VAL A 197 12.56 -1.28 17.41
N LEU A 198 13.30 -1.86 18.36
CA LEU A 198 14.03 -1.07 19.33
C LEU A 198 15.29 -0.47 18.72
N LYS A 199 15.58 0.80 19.03
CA LYS A 199 16.77 1.50 18.50
C LYS A 199 18.07 0.73 18.79
N GLU A 200 18.92 0.60 17.77
CA GLU A 200 20.17 -0.17 17.74
C GLU A 200 20.01 -1.67 18.09
N THR A 201 18.84 -2.27 17.81
CA THR A 201 18.69 -3.74 17.78
C THR A 201 18.60 -4.23 16.34
N GLY A 202 18.95 -5.50 16.11
CA GLY A 202 18.94 -6.13 14.79
C GLY A 202 20.13 -5.78 13.88
N ASN A 203 20.95 -4.78 14.23
CA ASN A 203 22.13 -4.38 13.44
C ASN A 203 23.15 -5.51 13.24
N TRP A 204 23.23 -6.43 14.21
CA TRP A 204 24.13 -7.59 14.11
C TRP A 204 23.86 -8.45 12.88
N PHE A 205 22.63 -8.46 12.36
CA PHE A 205 22.27 -9.21 11.16
C PHE A 205 22.93 -8.59 9.92
N LEU A 206 22.89 -7.26 9.80
CA LEU A 206 23.55 -6.53 8.72
C LEU A 206 25.08 -6.70 8.77
N ASP A 207 25.63 -6.92 9.96
CA ASP A 207 27.05 -7.19 10.17
C ASP A 207 27.49 -8.64 9.93
N ARG A 208 26.55 -9.57 9.72
CA ARG A 208 26.86 -10.97 9.41
C ARG A 208 27.67 -11.06 8.13
N ARG A 209 28.70 -11.89 8.15
CA ARG A 209 29.52 -12.16 6.98
C ARG A 209 28.69 -12.71 5.83
N GLU A 210 27.80 -13.65 6.12
CA GLU A 210 26.94 -14.31 5.13
C GLU A 210 25.96 -13.32 4.49
N PHE A 211 25.42 -12.39 5.28
CA PHE A 211 24.54 -11.33 4.78
C PHE A 211 25.31 -10.35 3.90
N LYS A 212 26.46 -9.84 4.36
CA LYS A 212 27.32 -8.93 3.57
C LYS A 212 27.76 -9.58 2.26
N GLN A 213 28.20 -10.84 2.30
CA GLN A 213 28.54 -11.60 1.10
C GLN A 213 27.37 -11.71 0.13
N TRP A 214 26.17 -12.02 0.63
CA TRP A 214 24.99 -12.07 -0.22
C TRP A 214 24.62 -10.71 -0.81
N ALA A 215 24.70 -9.62 -0.03
CA ALA A 215 24.34 -8.28 -0.47
C ALA A 215 25.34 -7.72 -1.50
N GLU A 216 26.65 -7.90 -1.28
CA GLU A 216 27.73 -7.32 -2.09
C GLU A 216 28.10 -8.17 -3.33
N ASP A 217 27.67 -9.43 -3.42
CA ASP A 217 27.98 -10.29 -4.57
C ASP A 217 27.37 -9.72 -5.86
N SER A 218 28.12 -9.73 -6.96
CA SER A 218 27.65 -9.26 -8.27
C SER A 218 26.69 -10.24 -8.96
N ASN A 219 26.53 -11.46 -8.44
CA ASN A 219 25.60 -12.46 -8.97
C ASN A 219 24.23 -12.40 -8.29
N SER A 220 23.18 -12.72 -9.04
CA SER A 220 21.85 -12.91 -8.47
C SER A 220 21.83 -14.08 -7.49
N SER A 221 21.16 -13.91 -6.35
CA SER A 221 21.15 -14.92 -5.30
C SER A 221 19.96 -14.77 -4.37
N LEU A 222 19.42 -15.91 -3.93
CA LEU A 222 18.40 -15.99 -2.91
C LEU A 222 19.04 -16.33 -1.55
N LEU A 223 18.73 -15.57 -0.51
CA LEU A 223 19.09 -15.84 0.88
C LEU A 223 17.84 -16.18 1.69
N TRP A 224 17.91 -17.27 2.46
CA TRP A 224 16.83 -17.68 3.36
C TRP A 224 17.17 -17.36 4.82
N LEU A 225 16.45 -16.41 5.42
CA LEU A 225 16.51 -16.09 6.84
C LEU A 225 15.53 -16.99 7.62
N ARG A 226 16.06 -17.99 8.31
CA ARG A 226 15.25 -19.01 8.98
C ARG A 226 15.32 -18.91 10.50
N GLY A 227 14.19 -19.14 11.16
CA GLY A 227 14.11 -19.09 12.62
C GLY A 227 12.72 -19.41 13.15
N ASN A 228 12.63 -19.78 14.44
CA ASN A 228 11.38 -20.15 15.07
C ASN A 228 10.41 -18.96 15.23
N ALA A 229 9.17 -19.23 15.62
CA ALA A 229 8.19 -18.20 15.92
C ALA A 229 8.70 -17.26 17.03
N GLY A 230 8.56 -15.94 16.84
CA GLY A 230 8.93 -14.96 17.84
C GLY A 230 10.44 -14.72 18.03
N THR A 231 11.32 -15.20 17.14
CA THR A 231 12.78 -14.94 17.19
C THR A 231 13.19 -13.61 16.55
N GLY A 232 12.26 -12.74 16.16
CA GLY A 232 12.58 -11.39 15.65
C GLY A 232 12.89 -11.28 14.15
N LYS A 233 12.59 -12.31 13.33
CA LYS A 233 12.80 -12.27 11.85
C LYS A 233 12.24 -11.01 11.20
N THR A 234 10.99 -10.66 11.49
CA THR A 234 10.32 -9.47 10.97
C THR A 234 11.02 -8.16 11.37
N CYS A 235 11.59 -8.10 12.58
CA CYS A 235 12.39 -6.95 13.00
C CYS A 235 13.67 -6.84 12.17
N LEU A 236 14.39 -7.96 11.96
CA LEU A 236 15.59 -7.99 11.12
C LEU A 236 15.28 -7.61 9.66
N MET A 237 14.15 -8.09 9.13
CA MET A 237 13.67 -7.71 7.80
C MET A 237 13.39 -6.20 7.73
N SER A 238 12.72 -5.63 8.73
CA SER A 238 12.47 -4.19 8.81
C SER A 238 13.77 -3.38 8.86
N CYS A 239 14.75 -3.76 9.70
CA CYS A 239 16.06 -3.10 9.73
C CYS A 239 16.78 -3.14 8.38
N THR A 240 16.65 -4.26 7.66
CA THR A 240 17.30 -4.46 6.36
C THR A 240 16.65 -3.62 5.27
N ILE A 241 15.31 -3.55 5.25
CA ILE A 241 14.56 -2.67 4.35
C ILE A 241 14.97 -1.20 4.57
N GLU A 242 15.06 -0.77 5.84
CA GLU A 242 15.47 0.59 6.18
C GLU A 242 16.89 0.92 5.70
N ALA A 243 17.85 0.01 5.90
CA ALA A 243 19.20 0.19 5.39
C ALA A 243 19.23 0.34 3.86
N ASN A 244 18.44 -0.46 3.13
CA ASN A 244 18.34 -0.36 1.66
C ASN A 244 17.63 0.94 1.22
N LEU A 245 16.63 1.42 1.96
CA LEU A 245 15.93 2.68 1.65
C LEU A 245 16.82 3.91 1.89
N GLU A 246 17.70 3.87 2.89
CA GLU A 246 18.67 4.95 3.15
C GLU A 246 19.74 5.06 2.06
N GLU A 247 20.10 3.95 1.42
CA GLU A 247 21.09 3.88 0.34
C GLU A 247 20.53 4.29 -1.04
N GLN A 248 19.20 4.28 -1.22
CA GLN A 248 18.57 4.64 -2.49
C GLN A 248 18.70 6.13 -2.83
N GLY A 249 19.56 6.43 -3.80
CA GLY A 249 19.64 7.76 -4.42
C GLY A 249 18.53 8.01 -5.45
N LEU A 250 18.18 9.29 -5.66
CA LEU A 250 17.15 9.75 -6.62
C LEU A 250 17.42 9.34 -8.09
N ASP A 251 18.69 9.09 -8.44
CA ASP A 251 19.15 8.69 -9.79
C ASP A 251 19.66 7.23 -9.86
N SER A 252 19.43 6.42 -8.82
CA SER A 252 19.90 5.03 -8.80
C SER A 252 19.04 4.12 -9.69
N LYS A 253 19.67 3.24 -10.48
CA LYS A 253 19.00 2.13 -11.19
C LYS A 253 18.78 0.92 -10.28
N GLU A 254 18.57 1.21 -9.01
CA GLU A 254 18.35 0.24 -7.95
C GLU A 254 16.88 0.27 -7.55
N CYS A 255 16.29 -0.90 -7.34
CA CYS A 255 14.90 -1.00 -6.93
C CYS A 255 14.78 -1.93 -5.73
N LEU A 256 14.07 -1.49 -4.69
CA LEU A 256 13.68 -2.33 -3.57
C LEU A 256 12.18 -2.58 -3.65
N ALA A 257 11.78 -3.83 -3.54
CA ALA A 257 10.39 -4.20 -3.32
C ALA A 257 10.31 -5.19 -2.17
N TYR A 258 9.34 -4.99 -1.28
CA TYR A 258 9.17 -5.81 -0.10
C TYR A 258 7.71 -6.16 0.15
N PHE A 259 7.49 -7.26 0.84
CA PHE A 259 6.16 -7.69 1.24
C PHE A 259 6.20 -8.44 2.57
N TYR A 260 5.19 -8.21 3.40
CA TYR A 260 5.00 -8.90 4.67
C TYR A 260 3.81 -9.85 4.54
N CYS A 261 4.09 -11.15 4.47
CA CYS A 261 3.03 -12.16 4.52
C CYS A 261 2.42 -12.17 5.92
N SER A 262 1.10 -12.33 6.00
CA SER A 262 0.44 -12.38 7.30
C SER A 262 -0.81 -13.25 7.28
N ARG A 263 -0.92 -14.09 8.31
CA ARG A 263 -2.10 -14.89 8.64
C ARG A 263 -2.80 -14.39 9.92
N THR A 264 -2.24 -13.38 10.58
CA THR A 264 -2.87 -12.71 11.73
C THR A 264 -3.96 -11.75 11.33
N THR A 265 -3.81 -11.14 10.16
CA THR A 265 -4.86 -10.32 9.56
C THR A 265 -5.87 -11.24 8.89
N SER A 266 -7.13 -10.81 8.86
CA SER A 266 -8.15 -11.47 8.05
C SER A 266 -8.14 -11.00 6.60
N ASP A 267 -7.09 -10.29 6.13
CA ASP A 267 -6.92 -10.00 4.70
C ASP A 267 -6.23 -11.17 4.00
N VAL A 268 -7.04 -12.13 3.51
CA VAL A 268 -6.56 -13.36 2.85
C VAL A 268 -5.60 -13.08 1.69
N ARG A 269 -5.67 -11.89 1.06
CA ARG A 269 -4.75 -11.49 -0.01
C ARG A 269 -3.29 -11.45 0.44
N GLN A 270 -3.01 -11.26 1.73
CA GLN A 270 -1.64 -11.29 2.28
C GLN A 270 -1.04 -12.70 2.35
N GLN A 271 -1.82 -13.74 2.05
CA GLN A 271 -1.40 -15.14 2.05
C GLN A 271 -1.28 -15.72 0.63
N GLU A 272 -1.70 -14.97 -0.39
CA GLU A 272 -1.87 -15.46 -1.76
C GLU A 272 -0.73 -15.01 -2.68
N PRO A 273 -0.02 -15.93 -3.37
CA PRO A 273 1.12 -15.58 -4.22
C PRO A 273 0.82 -14.51 -5.26
N ARG A 274 -0.36 -14.57 -5.87
CA ARG A 274 -0.81 -13.61 -6.88
C ARG A 274 -0.86 -12.19 -6.32
N SER A 275 -1.50 -12.02 -5.16
CA SER A 275 -1.68 -10.74 -4.49
C SER A 275 -0.36 -10.16 -4.00
N ILE A 276 0.54 -11.03 -3.50
CA ILE A 276 1.92 -10.69 -3.13
C ILE A 276 2.66 -10.15 -4.36
N LEU A 277 2.67 -10.89 -5.47
CA LEU A 277 3.39 -10.50 -6.68
C LEU A 277 2.82 -9.24 -7.33
N LEU A 278 1.49 -9.03 -7.33
CA LEU A 278 0.89 -7.77 -7.80
C LEU A 278 1.29 -6.57 -6.92
N SER A 279 1.45 -6.78 -5.61
CA SER A 279 2.00 -5.74 -4.72
C SER A 279 3.46 -5.42 -5.07
N ILE A 280 4.26 -6.44 -5.41
CA ILE A 280 5.63 -6.25 -5.91
C ILE A 280 5.64 -5.52 -7.27
N VAL A 281 4.75 -5.87 -8.21
CA VAL A 281 4.58 -5.13 -9.48
C VAL A 281 4.29 -3.66 -9.21
N ARG A 282 3.36 -3.36 -8.29
CA ARG A 282 3.04 -1.98 -7.90
C ARG A 282 4.27 -1.22 -7.41
N GLN A 283 5.13 -1.85 -6.59
CA GLN A 283 6.35 -1.22 -6.08
C GLN A 283 7.39 -0.97 -7.18
N ILE A 284 7.68 -1.99 -8.00
CA ILE A 284 8.68 -1.92 -9.06
C ILE A 284 8.25 -0.95 -10.19
N ALA A 285 6.95 -0.90 -10.49
CA ALA A 285 6.43 -0.03 -11.54
C ALA A 285 6.27 1.44 -11.09
N ALA A 286 6.19 1.69 -9.78
CA ALA A 286 5.87 3.00 -9.22
C ALA A 286 6.81 3.38 -8.07
N THR A 287 8.13 3.27 -8.28
CA THR A 287 9.19 3.37 -7.25
C THR A 287 9.10 4.59 -6.34
N LEU A 288 9.04 5.80 -6.91
CA LEU A 288 8.96 7.03 -6.12
C LEU A 288 7.69 7.83 -6.44
N PRO A 289 7.08 8.49 -5.43
CA PRO A 289 6.05 9.49 -5.67
C PRO A 289 6.54 10.56 -6.65
N GLY A 290 5.73 10.91 -7.65
CA GLY A 290 6.08 11.91 -8.66
C GLY A 290 6.82 11.38 -9.89
N LEU A 291 7.29 10.12 -9.90
CA LEU A 291 7.80 9.51 -11.12
C LEU A 291 6.66 8.87 -11.95
N PRO A 292 6.76 8.87 -13.29
CA PRO A 292 5.79 8.20 -14.13
C PRO A 292 5.81 6.69 -13.89
N ILE A 293 4.62 6.07 -13.95
CA ILE A 293 4.52 4.60 -13.92
C ILE A 293 5.20 4.03 -15.16
N LYS A 294 5.96 2.95 -14.98
CA LYS A 294 6.69 2.31 -16.08
C LYS A 294 5.72 1.89 -17.22
N PRO A 295 6.07 2.15 -18.49
CA PRO A 295 5.18 1.94 -19.64
C PRO A 295 4.51 0.56 -19.73
N PRO A 296 5.20 -0.57 -19.44
CA PRO A 296 4.59 -1.90 -19.54
C PRO A 296 3.30 -2.05 -18.72
N VAL A 297 3.28 -1.47 -17.50
CA VAL A 297 2.10 -1.49 -16.63
C VAL A 297 0.98 -0.62 -17.17
N VAL A 298 1.31 0.57 -17.69
CA VAL A 298 0.32 1.50 -18.25
C VAL A 298 -0.40 0.86 -19.43
N SER A 299 0.33 0.21 -20.33
CA SER A 299 -0.24 -0.47 -21.48
C SER A 299 -1.17 -1.62 -21.10
N ILE A 300 -0.81 -2.42 -20.10
CA ILE A 300 -1.67 -3.50 -19.61
C ILE A 300 -2.92 -2.93 -18.94
N TYR A 301 -2.77 -1.90 -18.11
CA TYR A 301 -3.90 -1.22 -17.47
C TYR A 301 -4.91 -0.69 -18.50
N GLU A 302 -4.45 0.03 -19.52
CA GLU A 302 -5.32 0.57 -20.57
C GLU A 302 -6.05 -0.54 -21.33
N ARG A 303 -5.36 -1.65 -21.64
CA ARG A 303 -5.96 -2.81 -22.30
C ARG A 303 -7.04 -3.48 -21.46
N GLU A 304 -6.80 -3.70 -20.17
CA GLU A 304 -7.75 -4.40 -19.30
C GLU A 304 -8.93 -3.52 -18.87
N THR A 305 -8.69 -2.23 -18.63
CA THR A 305 -9.78 -1.29 -18.31
C THR A 305 -10.69 -1.02 -19.50
N ALA A 306 -10.16 -1.04 -20.73
CA ALA A 306 -10.99 -1.00 -21.94
C ALA A 306 -11.97 -2.19 -22.05
N LYS A 307 -11.67 -3.32 -21.40
CA LYS A 307 -12.57 -4.49 -21.30
C LYS A 307 -13.56 -4.38 -20.13
N GLY A 308 -13.49 -3.33 -19.32
CA GLY A 308 -14.33 -3.12 -18.14
C GLY A 308 -13.81 -3.74 -16.84
N SER A 309 -12.56 -4.21 -16.80
CA SER A 309 -11.96 -4.77 -15.58
C SER A 309 -11.67 -3.65 -14.57
N LEU A 310 -12.28 -3.75 -13.38
CA LEU A 310 -12.04 -2.82 -12.27
C LEU A 310 -10.79 -3.17 -11.44
N GLU A 311 -10.26 -4.39 -11.59
CA GLU A 311 -9.10 -4.89 -10.85
C GLU A 311 -8.16 -5.65 -11.81
N ALA A 312 -6.89 -5.79 -11.43
CA ALA A 312 -5.89 -6.50 -12.23
C ALA A 312 -6.20 -8.01 -12.26
N ASN A 313 -6.97 -8.43 -13.26
CA ASN A 313 -7.25 -9.84 -13.49
C ASN A 313 -6.16 -10.57 -14.32
N LEU A 314 -4.89 -10.40 -13.95
CA LEU A 314 -3.74 -10.98 -14.66
C LEU A 314 -3.42 -12.40 -14.16
N SER A 315 -3.28 -13.38 -15.05
CA SER A 315 -2.80 -14.71 -14.71
C SER A 315 -1.40 -14.69 -14.06
N MET A 316 -1.02 -15.75 -13.37
CA MET A 316 0.33 -15.86 -12.78
C MET A 316 1.43 -15.72 -13.85
N GLU A 317 1.22 -16.28 -15.05
CA GLU A 317 2.17 -16.16 -16.16
C GLU A 317 2.31 -14.71 -16.64
N GLU A 318 1.20 -13.97 -16.76
CA GLU A 318 1.22 -12.55 -17.12
C GLU A 318 1.94 -11.70 -16.06
N ILE A 319 1.72 -11.98 -14.77
CA ILE A 319 2.39 -11.27 -13.68
C ILE A 319 3.90 -11.53 -13.72
N VAL A 320 4.32 -12.78 -13.92
CA VAL A 320 5.74 -13.14 -14.02
C VAL A 320 6.38 -12.52 -15.25
N SER A 321 5.70 -12.52 -16.39
CA SER A 321 6.18 -11.86 -17.61
C SER A 321 6.35 -10.35 -17.40
N LEU A 322 5.38 -9.70 -16.75
CA LEU A 322 5.43 -8.28 -16.46
C LEU A 322 6.57 -7.93 -15.49
N LEU A 323 6.75 -8.70 -14.41
CA LEU A 323 7.87 -8.51 -13.50
C LEU A 323 9.22 -8.71 -14.22
N THR A 324 9.30 -9.72 -15.09
CA THR A 324 10.49 -9.99 -15.88
C THR A 324 10.87 -8.81 -16.78
N GLU A 325 9.89 -8.25 -17.50
CA GLU A 325 10.07 -7.07 -18.36
C GLU A 325 10.52 -5.86 -17.52
N LEU A 326 9.83 -5.59 -16.40
CA LEU A 326 10.16 -4.47 -15.52
C LEU A 326 11.57 -4.56 -14.94
N ILE A 327 11.99 -5.74 -14.49
CA ILE A 327 13.32 -5.98 -13.88
C ILE A 327 14.42 -5.81 -14.94
N GLN A 328 14.22 -6.32 -16.15
CA GLN A 328 15.24 -6.31 -17.21
C GLN A 328 15.42 -4.94 -17.86
N ASP A 329 14.32 -4.21 -18.10
CA ASP A 329 14.35 -3.03 -18.95
C ASP A 329 14.59 -1.72 -18.18
N HIS A 330 14.42 -1.73 -16.86
CA HIS A 330 14.43 -0.50 -16.05
C HIS A 330 15.46 -0.46 -14.92
N TYR A 331 16.04 -1.60 -14.53
CA TYR A 331 16.91 -1.68 -13.35
C TYR A 331 18.20 -2.45 -13.63
N GLU A 332 19.27 -2.08 -12.93
CA GLU A 332 20.55 -2.81 -12.92
C GLU A 332 20.66 -3.70 -11.68
N HIS A 333 20.05 -3.27 -10.58
CA HIS A 333 19.96 -4.02 -9.34
C HIS A 333 18.53 -4.02 -8.80
N VAL A 334 18.02 -5.18 -8.41
CA VAL A 334 16.71 -5.31 -7.77
C VAL A 334 16.81 -6.15 -6.51
N THR A 335 16.36 -5.61 -5.39
CA THR A 335 16.25 -6.32 -4.12
C THR A 335 14.77 -6.65 -3.85
N LEU A 336 14.47 -7.94 -3.69
CA LEU A 336 13.16 -8.47 -3.35
C LEU A 336 13.18 -9.01 -1.92
N MET A 337 12.28 -8.55 -1.06
CA MET A 337 12.26 -8.95 0.35
C MET A 337 10.88 -9.46 0.76
N ILE A 338 10.77 -10.76 1.06
CA ILE A 338 9.50 -11.39 1.44
C ILE A 338 9.61 -11.88 2.89
N ASP A 339 8.89 -11.24 3.79
CA ASP A 339 8.84 -11.62 5.21
C ASP A 339 7.76 -12.67 5.48
N ALA A 340 8.09 -13.59 6.38
CA ALA A 340 7.18 -14.57 6.97
C ALA A 340 6.43 -15.42 5.94
N LEU A 341 7.16 -15.97 4.95
CA LEU A 341 6.57 -16.79 3.87
C LEU A 341 5.80 -18.02 4.40
N ASP A 342 6.13 -18.51 5.61
CA ASP A 342 5.35 -19.55 6.30
C ASP A 342 3.92 -19.11 6.65
N GLU A 343 3.60 -17.83 6.62
CA GLU A 343 2.22 -17.36 6.83
C GLU A 343 1.35 -17.46 5.57
N CYS A 344 1.92 -17.78 4.40
CA CYS A 344 1.15 -18.10 3.19
C CYS A 344 0.44 -19.46 3.30
N LYS A 345 -0.63 -19.64 2.52
CA LYS A 345 -1.36 -20.91 2.40
C LYS A 345 -0.39 -22.02 1.99
N VAL A 346 -0.38 -23.12 2.75
CA VAL A 346 0.58 -24.24 2.55
C VAL A 346 0.58 -24.77 1.12
N SER A 347 -0.59 -24.85 0.48
CA SER A 347 -0.75 -25.30 -0.92
C SER A 347 -0.05 -24.41 -1.93
N ASP A 348 0.18 -23.15 -1.59
CA ASP A 348 0.57 -22.08 -2.53
C ASP A 348 2.04 -21.65 -2.34
N ARG A 349 2.69 -22.10 -1.25
CA ARG A 349 4.08 -21.75 -0.91
C ARG A 349 5.07 -22.19 -1.99
N SER A 350 4.91 -23.40 -2.54
CA SER A 350 5.78 -23.93 -3.60
C SER A 350 5.73 -23.05 -4.85
N LEU A 351 4.51 -22.67 -5.28
CA LEU A 351 4.30 -21.77 -6.41
C LEU A 351 5.00 -20.42 -6.21
N LEU A 352 4.90 -19.82 -5.01
CA LEU A 352 5.57 -18.57 -4.69
C LEU A 352 7.10 -18.72 -4.73
N LEU A 353 7.64 -19.77 -4.10
CA LEU A 353 9.07 -20.04 -4.04
C LEU A 353 9.69 -20.30 -5.43
N GLU A 354 9.02 -21.09 -6.26
CA GLU A 354 9.43 -21.32 -7.64
C GLU A 354 9.40 -20.02 -8.45
N THR A 355 8.39 -19.18 -8.24
CA THR A 355 8.25 -17.90 -8.92
C THR A 355 9.36 -16.93 -8.51
N LEU A 356 9.64 -16.79 -7.20
CA LEU A 356 10.75 -15.97 -6.69
C LEU A 356 12.10 -16.47 -7.21
N SER A 357 12.29 -17.79 -7.29
CA SER A 357 13.51 -18.38 -7.85
C SER A 357 13.67 -18.02 -9.34
N LYS A 358 12.59 -18.13 -10.14
CA LYS A 358 12.60 -17.70 -11.55
C LYS A 358 12.94 -16.22 -11.68
N LEU A 359 12.32 -15.35 -10.87
CA LEU A 359 12.58 -13.91 -10.85
C LEU A 359 13.99 -13.55 -10.36
N THR A 360 14.65 -14.43 -9.63
CA THR A 360 16.02 -14.20 -9.14
C THR A 360 17.04 -14.55 -10.21
N TYR A 361 16.92 -15.72 -10.84
CA TYR A 361 18.01 -16.30 -11.63
C TYR A 361 17.88 -16.15 -13.15
N ASN A 362 16.73 -15.74 -13.69
CA ASN A 362 16.46 -15.73 -15.13
C ASN A 362 16.73 -14.38 -15.82
N HIS A 363 17.52 -13.49 -15.22
CA HIS A 363 17.76 -12.14 -15.73
C HIS A 363 19.25 -11.82 -15.82
N LYS A 364 19.60 -10.86 -16.69
CA LYS A 364 20.93 -10.24 -16.71
C LYS A 364 21.11 -9.22 -15.59
N THR A 365 20.01 -8.60 -15.18
CA THR A 365 19.92 -7.73 -14.00
C THR A 365 20.28 -8.52 -12.75
N VAL A 366 21.05 -7.90 -11.85
CA VAL A 366 21.39 -8.55 -10.58
C VAL A 366 20.17 -8.48 -9.67
N VAL A 367 19.66 -9.64 -9.26
CA VAL A 367 18.50 -9.74 -8.39
C VAL A 367 18.88 -10.41 -7.06
N LYS A 368 18.63 -9.70 -5.97
CA LYS A 368 18.87 -10.15 -4.61
C LYS A 368 17.52 -10.44 -3.96
N THR A 369 17.28 -11.71 -3.61
CA THR A 369 16.02 -12.09 -2.96
C THR A 369 16.28 -12.53 -1.53
N LEU A 370 15.69 -11.85 -0.55
CA LEU A 370 15.71 -12.26 0.87
C LEU A 370 14.32 -12.77 1.25
N VAL A 371 14.25 -14.01 1.70
CA VAL A 371 13.01 -14.60 2.23
C VAL A 371 13.19 -14.91 3.70
N SER A 372 12.24 -14.52 4.54
CA SER A 372 12.18 -14.98 5.94
C SER A 372 11.08 -16.02 6.12
N SER A 373 11.35 -17.07 6.90
CA SER A 373 10.31 -18.02 7.31
C SER A 373 10.70 -18.87 8.53
N ARG A 374 9.76 -19.68 9.01
CA ARG A 374 10.03 -20.85 9.86
C ARG A 374 10.66 -22.01 9.08
N ASN A 375 11.16 -22.99 9.83
CA ASN A 375 11.76 -24.23 9.32
C ASN A 375 10.69 -25.28 8.98
N ASP A 376 9.64 -24.88 8.25
CA ASP A 376 8.60 -25.83 7.85
C ASP A 376 9.18 -26.80 6.80
N PRO A 377 8.90 -28.12 6.88
CA PRO A 377 9.55 -29.12 6.01
C PRO A 377 9.34 -28.89 4.50
N ASP A 378 8.17 -28.38 4.12
CA ASP A 378 7.86 -27.99 2.73
C ASP A 378 8.79 -26.87 2.26
N ILE A 379 9.03 -25.85 3.08
CA ILE A 379 9.92 -24.73 2.75
C ILE A 379 11.39 -25.18 2.74
N GLU A 380 11.81 -25.95 3.74
CA GLU A 380 13.19 -26.45 3.85
C GLU A 380 13.60 -27.31 2.63
N SER A 381 12.67 -28.13 2.13
CA SER A 381 12.92 -28.96 0.94
C SER A 381 13.30 -28.13 -0.30
N HIS A 382 12.68 -26.95 -0.47
CA HIS A 382 12.95 -26.03 -1.58
C HIS A 382 14.29 -25.29 -1.42
N PHE A 383 14.70 -24.99 -0.18
CA PHE A 383 15.94 -24.26 0.12
C PHE A 383 17.16 -25.15 0.38
N SER A 384 17.03 -26.47 0.28
CA SER A 384 18.11 -27.45 0.56
C SER A 384 19.43 -27.22 -0.21
N LYS A 385 19.41 -26.47 -1.32
CA LYS A 385 20.59 -26.13 -2.14
C LYS A 385 20.94 -24.64 -2.15
N ILE A 386 20.24 -23.82 -1.37
CA ILE A 386 20.32 -22.35 -1.41
C ILE A 386 21.03 -21.85 -0.13
N PRO A 387 21.82 -20.75 -0.19
CA PRO A 387 22.36 -20.11 1.00
C PRO A 387 21.28 -19.83 2.04
N ASN A 388 21.53 -20.25 3.29
CA ASN A 388 20.60 -20.06 4.40
C ASN A 388 21.34 -19.49 5.61
N LEU A 389 20.64 -18.61 6.33
CA LEU A 389 21.09 -18.00 7.58
C LEU A 389 20.07 -18.35 8.65
N SER A 390 20.51 -19.11 9.65
CA SER A 390 19.68 -19.46 10.80
C SER A 390 19.86 -18.44 11.91
N ILE A 391 18.75 -17.91 12.44
CA ILE A 391 18.76 -17.20 13.71
C ILE A 391 18.85 -18.24 14.82
N THR A 392 19.90 -18.15 15.62
CA THR A 392 20.08 -18.98 16.82
C THR A 392 19.76 -18.19 18.08
N ALA A 393 19.51 -18.89 19.19
CA ALA A 393 19.19 -18.23 20.46
C ALA A 393 20.29 -17.28 20.94
N THR A 394 21.56 -17.61 20.65
CA THR A 394 22.73 -16.79 21.02
C THR A 394 22.81 -15.48 20.25
N ASP A 395 22.26 -15.44 19.03
CA ASP A 395 22.36 -14.26 18.17
C ASP A 395 21.53 -13.09 18.70
N ASN A 396 20.38 -13.42 19.29
CA ASN A 396 19.44 -12.45 19.84
C ASN A 396 19.72 -12.06 21.29
N GLU A 397 20.66 -12.73 21.98
CA GLU A 397 20.84 -12.58 23.43
C GLU A 397 21.11 -11.12 23.84
N ARG A 398 21.96 -10.41 23.08
CA ARG A 398 22.28 -9.00 23.33
C ARG A 398 21.07 -8.08 23.14
N ASP A 399 20.32 -8.28 22.06
CA ASP A 399 19.14 -7.48 21.76
C ASP A 399 18.02 -7.74 22.77
N ILE A 400 17.82 -9.00 23.17
CA ILE A 400 16.89 -9.38 24.25
C ILE A 400 17.31 -8.73 25.56
N MET A 401 18.59 -8.79 25.93
CA MET A 401 19.10 -8.17 27.15
C MET A 401 18.81 -6.67 27.17
N LYS A 402 19.10 -5.98 26.06
CA LYS A 402 18.82 -4.55 25.92
C LYS A 402 17.33 -4.25 26.04
N TYR A 403 16.49 -5.01 25.35
CA TYR A 403 15.03 -4.88 25.39
C TYR A 403 14.48 -5.08 26.81
N VAL A 404 14.95 -6.12 27.51
CA VAL A 404 14.56 -6.45 28.88
C VAL A 404 14.95 -5.33 29.83
N GLN A 405 16.20 -4.88 29.81
CA GLN A 405 16.70 -3.83 30.71
C GLN A 405 15.90 -2.54 30.55
N GLN A 406 15.72 -2.06 29.31
CA GLN A 406 14.99 -0.84 29.04
C GLN A 406 13.54 -0.89 29.54
N ASN A 407 12.85 -2.01 29.30
CA ASN A 407 11.46 -2.16 29.72
C ASN A 407 11.32 -2.32 31.24
N ILE A 408 12.19 -3.12 31.87
CA ILE A 408 12.15 -3.34 33.32
C ILE A 408 12.43 -2.04 34.08
N ASP A 409 13.43 -1.29 33.64
CA ASP A 409 13.83 -0.05 34.32
C ASP A 409 12.73 1.00 34.30
N GLN A 410 12.01 1.10 33.18
CA GLN A 410 10.97 2.10 32.96
C GLN A 410 9.59 1.67 33.47
N ARG A 411 9.22 0.39 33.33
CA ARG A 411 7.83 -0.05 33.48
C ARG A 411 7.52 -0.73 34.82
N LEU A 412 8.47 -1.44 35.46
CA LEU A 412 8.17 -2.16 36.70
C LEU A 412 7.76 -1.21 37.83
N LEU A 413 6.52 -1.38 38.31
CA LEU A 413 5.87 -0.48 39.29
C LEU A 413 6.01 1.00 38.90
N ASN A 414 5.81 1.31 37.61
CA ASN A 414 6.00 2.64 37.03
C ASN A 414 7.41 3.21 37.29
N GLY A 415 8.42 2.34 37.16
CA GLY A 415 9.84 2.65 37.37
C GLY A 415 10.30 2.65 38.83
N LYS A 416 9.38 2.48 39.79
CA LYS A 416 9.66 2.61 41.24
C LYS A 416 10.19 1.35 41.90
N ALA A 417 10.23 0.21 41.18
CA ALA A 417 10.77 -1.03 41.72
C ALA A 417 12.25 -0.89 42.13
N ARG A 418 12.65 -1.54 43.22
CA ARG A 418 14.04 -1.57 43.69
C ARG A 418 14.95 -2.25 42.68
N ARG A 419 16.19 -1.77 42.60
CA ARG A 419 17.25 -2.32 41.73
C ARG A 419 17.40 -3.83 41.88
N LYS A 420 17.37 -4.36 43.11
CA LYS A 420 17.49 -5.80 43.38
C LYS A 420 16.41 -6.63 42.66
N ILE A 421 15.16 -6.14 42.61
CA ILE A 421 14.06 -6.85 41.95
C ILE A 421 14.15 -6.69 40.43
N LYS A 422 14.55 -5.50 39.96
CA LYS A 422 14.83 -5.26 38.54
C LYS A 422 15.92 -6.20 38.02
N ASP A 423 17.02 -6.35 38.75
CA ASP A 423 18.12 -7.25 38.42
C ASP A 423 17.65 -8.71 38.41
N LYS A 424 16.90 -9.15 39.45
CA LYS A 424 16.33 -10.50 39.52
C LYS A 424 15.35 -10.77 38.36
N ALA A 425 14.53 -9.80 37.99
CA ALA A 425 13.60 -9.90 36.88
C ALA A 425 14.36 -10.02 35.55
N ALA A 426 15.38 -9.18 35.34
CA ALA A 426 16.19 -9.20 34.12
C ALA A 426 16.91 -10.55 33.96
N GLU A 427 17.53 -11.05 35.02
CA GLU A 427 18.22 -12.35 35.02
C GLU A 427 17.27 -13.49 34.65
N ASN A 428 16.11 -13.58 35.31
CA ASN A 428 15.12 -14.63 35.03
C ASN A 428 14.56 -14.57 33.61
N LEU A 429 14.27 -13.37 33.10
CA LEU A 429 13.74 -13.21 31.76
C LEU A 429 14.79 -13.58 30.70
N ILE A 430 16.03 -13.10 30.85
CA ILE A 430 17.11 -13.39 29.90
C ILE A 430 17.43 -14.90 29.90
N SER A 431 17.56 -15.53 31.07
CA SER A 431 17.91 -16.95 31.17
C SER A 431 16.84 -17.88 30.60
N LYS A 432 15.57 -17.49 30.65
CA LYS A 432 14.43 -18.30 30.17
C LYS A 432 13.99 -17.94 28.74
N ALA A 433 14.38 -16.78 28.22
CA ALA A 433 13.95 -16.28 26.90
C ALA A 433 14.24 -17.27 25.77
N SER A 434 15.34 -18.03 25.85
CA SER A 434 15.73 -19.02 24.84
C SER A 434 15.71 -18.47 23.41
N GLY A 435 16.04 -17.19 23.22
CA GLY A 435 16.02 -16.50 21.93
C GLY A 435 14.65 -16.04 21.41
N VAL A 436 13.57 -16.20 22.20
CA VAL A 436 12.19 -15.90 21.79
C VAL A 436 11.72 -14.57 22.37
N PHE A 437 11.80 -13.49 21.58
CA PHE A 437 11.32 -12.15 21.96
C PHE A 437 9.86 -12.15 22.40
N ARG A 438 8.98 -12.88 21.70
CA ARG A 438 7.54 -12.89 22.02
C ARG A 438 7.26 -13.40 23.43
N TRP A 439 8.03 -14.38 23.91
CA TRP A 439 7.90 -14.86 25.28
C TRP A 439 8.28 -13.75 26.27
N VAL A 440 9.41 -13.08 26.02
CA VAL A 440 9.89 -11.95 26.85
C VAL A 440 8.88 -10.82 26.89
N THR A 441 8.30 -10.42 25.75
CA THR A 441 7.30 -9.35 25.70
C THR A 441 6.08 -9.70 26.56
N LEU A 442 5.57 -10.93 26.47
CA LEU A 442 4.42 -11.38 27.26
C LEU A 442 4.72 -11.36 28.77
N GLN A 443 5.92 -11.80 29.16
CA GLN A 443 6.28 -11.79 30.58
C GLN A 443 6.44 -10.37 31.11
N ILE A 444 7.04 -9.46 30.33
CA ILE A 444 7.15 -8.05 30.72
C ILE A 444 5.76 -7.43 30.84
N ASP A 445 4.86 -7.67 29.89
CA ASP A 445 3.50 -7.16 29.94
C ASP A 445 2.75 -7.70 31.17
N ALA A 446 2.91 -8.98 31.51
CA ALA A 446 2.33 -9.57 32.71
C ALA A 446 2.92 -9.00 34.02
N LEU A 447 4.24 -8.75 34.07
CA LEU A 447 4.93 -8.15 35.23
C LEU A 447 4.60 -6.66 35.38
N CYS A 448 4.15 -6.00 34.31
CA CYS A 448 3.79 -4.59 34.29
C CYS A 448 2.27 -4.37 34.33
N ASP A 449 1.46 -5.44 34.42
CA ASP A 449 0.00 -5.34 34.43
C ASP A 449 -0.47 -4.67 35.74
N PRO A 450 -1.03 -3.44 35.69
CA PRO A 450 -1.45 -2.72 36.88
C PRO A 450 -2.68 -3.37 37.56
N GLU A 451 -3.39 -4.28 36.87
CA GLU A 451 -4.48 -5.05 37.48
C GLU A 451 -3.97 -6.26 38.27
N ARG A 452 -2.69 -6.65 38.07
CA ARG A 452 -2.10 -7.86 38.64
C ARG A 452 -0.97 -7.59 39.64
N VAL A 453 -0.24 -6.49 39.45
CA VAL A 453 0.98 -6.18 40.19
C VAL A 453 0.84 -4.84 40.90
N PHE A 454 0.66 -4.89 42.23
CA PHE A 454 0.53 -3.70 43.08
C PHE A 454 1.79 -3.44 43.92
N THR A 455 2.53 -4.51 44.23
CA THR A 455 3.66 -4.48 45.15
C THR A 455 4.86 -5.25 44.59
N GLU A 456 6.01 -5.05 45.22
CA GLU A 456 7.21 -5.83 44.96
C GLU A 456 7.05 -7.32 45.29
N ALA A 457 6.20 -7.66 46.26
CA ALA A 457 5.90 -9.06 46.59
C ALA A 457 5.12 -9.76 45.46
N ASP A 458 4.20 -9.04 44.79
CA ASP A 458 3.47 -9.57 43.64
C ASP A 458 4.43 -9.86 42.47
N LEU A 459 5.41 -8.97 42.24
CA LEU A 459 6.48 -9.21 41.26
C LEU A 459 7.27 -10.46 41.59
N GLU A 460 7.71 -10.62 42.84
CA GLU A 460 8.47 -11.81 43.25
C GLU A 460 7.68 -13.10 43.04
N ALA A 461 6.40 -13.12 43.39
CA ALA A 461 5.53 -14.28 43.18
C ALA A 461 5.33 -14.61 41.68
N LEU A 462 5.22 -13.59 40.82
CA LEU A 462 5.13 -13.80 39.36
C LEU A 462 6.45 -14.30 38.77
N LEU A 463 7.59 -13.78 39.23
CA LEU A 463 8.92 -14.22 38.80
C LEU A 463 9.19 -15.69 39.15
N GLU A 464 8.71 -16.15 40.31
CA GLU A 464 8.82 -17.55 40.74
C GLU A 464 7.95 -18.49 39.90
N SER A 465 6.85 -17.97 39.36
CA SER A 465 5.89 -18.73 38.57
C SER A 465 5.96 -18.46 37.08
N LEU A 466 7.06 -17.94 36.52
CA LEU A 466 7.15 -17.68 35.07
C LEU A 466 6.92 -18.97 34.23
N PRO A 467 6.11 -18.89 33.16
CA PRO A 467 5.89 -20.02 32.25
C PRO A 467 7.19 -20.42 31.56
N ALA A 468 7.38 -21.71 31.30
CA ALA A 468 8.61 -22.22 30.71
C ALA A 468 8.76 -21.86 29.23
N ASN A 469 7.65 -21.66 28.53
CA ASN A 469 7.64 -21.40 27.09
C ASN A 469 6.41 -20.56 26.66
N LEU A 470 6.32 -20.29 25.36
CA LEU A 470 5.29 -19.46 24.76
C LEU A 470 3.89 -20.10 24.85
N GLU A 471 3.80 -21.42 24.71
CA GLU A 471 2.54 -22.17 24.79
C GLU A 471 1.94 -22.13 26.20
N GLU A 472 2.77 -22.35 27.23
CA GLU A 472 2.35 -22.19 28.63
C GLU A 472 1.93 -20.75 28.96
N SER A 473 2.54 -19.76 28.29
CA SER A 473 2.13 -18.35 28.45
C SER A 473 0.69 -18.15 27.95
N TYR A 474 0.34 -18.71 26.79
CA TYR A 474 -1.03 -18.64 26.26
C TYR A 474 -2.02 -19.45 27.08
N ALA A 475 -1.65 -20.65 27.53
CA ALA A 475 -2.48 -21.46 28.42
C ALA A 475 -2.83 -20.71 29.70
N ARG A 476 -1.85 -19.99 30.28
CA ARG A 476 -2.09 -19.12 31.44
C ARG A 476 -3.03 -17.97 31.11
N MET A 477 -2.84 -17.29 29.99
CA MET A 477 -3.72 -16.18 29.59
C MET A 477 -5.17 -16.63 29.45
N ILE A 478 -5.42 -17.78 28.80
CA ILE A 478 -6.77 -18.35 28.67
C ILE A 478 -7.33 -18.76 30.04
N THR A 479 -6.53 -19.38 30.90
CA THR A 479 -6.94 -19.74 32.27
C THR A 479 -7.28 -18.49 33.10
N ASP A 480 -6.50 -17.42 32.94
CA ASP A 480 -6.75 -16.14 33.60
C ASP A 480 -8.08 -15.53 33.11
N LEU A 481 -8.46 -15.69 31.83
CA LEU A 481 -9.78 -15.26 31.35
C LEU A 481 -10.92 -15.98 32.09
N ASP A 482 -10.79 -17.30 32.26
CA ASP A 482 -11.82 -18.11 32.94
C ASP A 482 -11.91 -17.80 34.45
N ARG A 483 -10.80 -17.38 35.06
CA ARG A 483 -10.72 -17.08 36.51
C ARG A 483 -11.12 -15.65 36.86
N LEU A 484 -10.73 -14.68 36.04
CA LEU A 484 -10.86 -13.25 36.37
C LEU A 484 -12.21 -12.66 35.95
N TYR A 485 -12.83 -13.20 34.91
CA TYR A 485 -14.05 -12.61 34.34
C TYR A 485 -15.30 -13.44 34.65
N PRO A 486 -16.45 -12.78 34.91
CA PRO A 486 -17.75 -13.45 34.99
C PRO A 486 -18.11 -14.17 33.69
N LEU A 487 -18.99 -15.17 33.77
CA LEU A 487 -19.41 -15.99 32.62
C LEU A 487 -19.81 -15.19 31.36
N PRO A 488 -20.61 -14.11 31.44
CA PRO A 488 -20.97 -13.35 30.25
C PRO A 488 -19.74 -12.74 29.56
N THR A 489 -18.86 -12.12 30.35
CA THR A 489 -17.64 -11.48 29.85
C THR A 489 -16.68 -12.48 29.25
N ARG A 490 -16.47 -13.64 29.91
CA ARG A 490 -15.62 -14.69 29.36
C ARG A 490 -16.15 -15.17 28.01
N ASN A 491 -17.47 -15.37 27.89
CA ASN A 491 -18.08 -15.87 26.67
C ASN A 491 -17.93 -14.85 25.53
N THR A 492 -18.12 -13.55 25.81
CA THR A 492 -17.86 -12.48 24.83
C THR A 492 -16.43 -12.54 24.29
N ILE A 493 -15.42 -12.70 25.16
CA ILE A 493 -14.01 -12.76 24.73
C ILE A 493 -13.74 -14.02 23.90
N LYS A 494 -14.25 -15.17 24.35
CA LYS A 494 -14.08 -16.43 23.63
C LYS A 494 -14.75 -16.38 22.25
N ASN A 495 -15.92 -15.75 22.15
CA ASN A 495 -16.59 -15.51 20.88
C ASN A 495 -15.81 -14.54 19.99
N ALA A 496 -15.19 -13.50 20.55
CA ALA A 496 -14.32 -12.60 19.78
C ALA A 496 -13.12 -13.35 19.18
N LEU A 497 -12.47 -14.22 19.97
CA LEU A 497 -11.39 -15.08 19.49
C LEU A 497 -11.86 -16.05 18.39
N LYS A 498 -13.04 -16.67 18.55
CA LYS A 498 -13.65 -17.54 17.54
C LYS A 498 -13.93 -16.79 16.23
N LEU A 499 -14.55 -15.62 16.29
CA LEU A 499 -14.82 -14.78 15.13
C LEU A 499 -13.54 -14.42 14.37
N LEU A 500 -12.45 -14.10 15.10
CA LEU A 500 -11.13 -13.85 14.48
C LEU A 500 -10.52 -15.09 13.81
N ILE A 501 -10.82 -16.30 14.29
CA ILE A 501 -10.33 -17.55 13.66
C ILE A 501 -10.98 -17.77 12.30
N CYS A 502 -12.29 -17.56 12.18
CA CYS A 502 -13.04 -17.82 10.95
C CYS A 502 -13.17 -16.60 10.01
N ALA A 503 -12.73 -15.41 10.42
CA ALA A 503 -12.82 -14.21 9.60
C ALA A 503 -11.97 -14.31 8.31
N GLU A 504 -12.61 -14.13 7.16
CA GLU A 504 -11.98 -14.09 5.83
C GLU A 504 -11.73 -12.65 5.31
N CYS A 505 -12.19 -11.64 6.05
CA CYS A 505 -11.95 -10.23 5.77
C CYS A 505 -11.60 -9.47 7.07
N PRO A 506 -10.81 -8.37 7.00
CA PRO A 506 -10.54 -7.49 8.14
C PRO A 506 -11.82 -7.16 8.91
N MET A 507 -11.90 -7.58 10.18
CA MET A 507 -13.09 -7.35 10.99
C MET A 507 -12.94 -6.01 11.70
N ASP A 508 -13.72 -5.02 11.26
CA ASP A 508 -13.69 -3.69 11.86
C ASP A 508 -14.35 -3.65 13.24
N VAL A 509 -14.36 -2.47 13.86
CA VAL A 509 -14.90 -2.30 15.20
C VAL A 509 -16.40 -2.55 15.25
N ASP A 510 -17.13 -2.06 14.25
CA ASP A 510 -18.59 -2.09 14.24
C ASP A 510 -19.08 -3.51 13.96
N ASP A 511 -18.43 -4.21 13.03
CA ASP A 511 -18.70 -5.61 12.72
C ASP A 511 -18.45 -6.52 13.93
N MET A 512 -17.30 -6.35 14.60
CA MET A 512 -16.97 -7.15 15.79
C MET A 512 -17.94 -6.87 16.94
N VAL A 513 -18.22 -5.60 17.23
CA VAL A 513 -19.14 -5.23 18.31
C VAL A 513 -20.56 -5.72 18.01
N GLY A 514 -21.03 -5.56 16.77
CA GLY A 514 -22.34 -6.02 16.32
C GLY A 514 -22.49 -7.54 16.47
N ALA A 515 -21.52 -8.31 15.95
CA ALA A 515 -21.52 -9.76 16.07
C ALA A 515 -21.49 -10.23 17.54
N LEU A 516 -20.67 -9.60 18.37
CA LEU A 516 -20.59 -9.94 19.80
C LEU A 516 -21.86 -9.60 20.56
N GLN A 517 -22.57 -8.52 20.21
CA GLN A 517 -23.86 -8.18 20.82
C GLN A 517 -24.94 -9.22 20.50
N LEU A 518 -24.92 -9.81 19.30
CA LEU A 518 -25.84 -10.86 18.88
C LEU A 518 -25.53 -12.20 19.55
N LEU A 519 -24.26 -12.51 19.75
CA LEU A 519 -23.79 -13.72 20.45
C LEU A 519 -23.87 -13.64 21.97
N SER A 520 -24.24 -12.48 22.51
CA SER A 520 -24.35 -12.29 23.95
C SER A 520 -25.81 -12.45 24.39
N ASP A 521 -26.07 -13.29 25.38
CA ASP A 521 -27.40 -13.43 26.01
C ASP A 521 -27.91 -12.15 26.70
N TYR A 522 -27.06 -11.11 26.78
CA TYR A 522 -27.34 -9.83 27.40
C TYR A 522 -26.89 -8.70 26.48
N ARG A 523 -27.72 -7.66 26.33
CA ARG A 523 -27.28 -6.41 25.71
C ARG A 523 -26.15 -5.80 26.53
N GLN A 524 -24.92 -5.92 26.06
CA GLN A 524 -23.80 -5.16 26.60
C GLN A 524 -23.83 -3.77 25.97
N GLU A 525 -24.66 -2.88 26.51
CA GLU A 525 -24.77 -1.47 26.07
C GLU A 525 -23.42 -0.73 26.15
N ASP A 526 -22.47 -1.25 26.95
CA ASP A 526 -21.13 -0.68 27.12
C ASP A 526 -20.01 -1.40 26.33
N LEU A 527 -20.33 -2.37 25.47
CA LEU A 527 -19.27 -3.05 24.70
C LEU A 527 -18.70 -2.08 23.64
N ASN A 528 -17.40 -1.84 23.72
CA ASN A 528 -16.69 -0.98 22.80
C ASN A 528 -15.27 -1.50 22.55
N LYS A 529 -14.59 -0.87 21.60
CA LYS A 529 -13.19 -1.13 21.26
C LYS A 529 -12.28 -1.28 22.48
N ALA A 530 -12.29 -0.31 23.39
CA ALA A 530 -11.37 -0.29 24.53
C ALA A 530 -11.60 -1.49 25.46
N LYS A 531 -12.87 -1.85 25.67
CA LYS A 531 -13.25 -2.99 26.51
C LYS A 531 -12.83 -4.31 25.86
N ILE A 532 -13.04 -4.50 24.56
CA ILE A 532 -12.60 -5.71 23.84
C ILE A 532 -11.08 -5.88 23.94
N LEU A 533 -10.32 -4.80 23.75
CA LEU A 533 -8.85 -4.84 23.86
C LEU A 533 -8.38 -5.12 25.29
N GLN A 534 -9.00 -4.47 26.29
CA GLN A 534 -8.69 -4.71 27.72
C GLN A 534 -8.95 -6.16 28.09
N MET A 535 -10.12 -6.69 27.71
CA MET A 535 -10.54 -8.05 28.01
C MET A 535 -9.70 -9.10 27.24
N GLY A 536 -9.28 -8.79 26.02
CA GLY A 536 -8.42 -9.65 25.21
C GLY A 536 -7.00 -9.80 25.75
N ARG A 537 -6.56 -8.96 26.70
CA ARG A 537 -5.29 -9.06 27.46
C ARG A 537 -4.05 -9.38 26.60
N GLY A 538 -3.92 -8.80 25.41
CA GLY A 538 -2.78 -9.03 24.52
C GLY A 538 -2.85 -10.31 23.68
N LEU A 539 -4.00 -10.99 23.65
CA LEU A 539 -4.37 -12.00 22.63
C LEU A 539 -4.97 -11.32 21.40
N ILE A 540 -5.73 -10.24 21.61
CA ILE A 540 -6.37 -9.42 20.58
C ILE A 540 -5.70 -8.04 20.58
N ILE A 541 -5.37 -7.55 19.39
CA ILE A 541 -4.90 -6.19 19.16
C ILE A 541 -5.80 -5.49 18.15
N MET A 542 -5.61 -4.18 18.01
CA MET A 542 -6.15 -3.44 16.89
C MET A 542 -5.03 -2.98 15.99
N GLU A 543 -5.16 -3.27 14.70
CA GLU A 543 -4.30 -2.70 13.67
C GLU A 543 -4.70 -1.24 13.49
N VAL A 544 -3.84 -0.32 13.96
CA VAL A 544 -4.15 1.11 14.06
C VAL A 544 -4.49 1.71 12.69
N GLU A 545 -3.82 1.25 11.64
CA GLU A 545 -3.96 1.81 10.29
C GLU A 545 -5.22 1.31 9.57
N ARG A 546 -5.66 0.08 9.86
CA ARG A 546 -6.86 -0.52 9.26
C ARG A 546 -8.12 -0.32 10.10
N GLY A 547 -7.96 -0.04 11.39
CA GLY A 547 -9.09 0.04 12.33
C GLY A 547 -9.75 -1.32 12.61
N CYS A 548 -9.05 -2.43 12.34
CA CYS A 548 -9.58 -3.78 12.45
C CYS A 548 -8.94 -4.54 13.63
N PHE A 549 -9.70 -5.51 14.16
CA PHE A 549 -9.18 -6.44 15.16
C PHE A 549 -8.36 -7.54 14.51
N ALA A 550 -7.27 -7.93 15.17
CA ALA A 550 -6.40 -9.01 14.76
C ALA A 550 -5.84 -9.77 15.97
N PHE A 551 -5.31 -10.96 15.74
CA PHE A 551 -4.50 -11.63 16.76
C PHE A 551 -3.22 -10.85 17.02
N ALA A 552 -2.83 -10.77 18.29
CA ALA A 552 -1.61 -10.06 18.69
C ALA A 552 -0.33 -10.64 18.07
N HIS A 553 -0.35 -11.93 17.72
CA HIS A 553 0.73 -12.63 17.03
C HIS A 553 0.20 -13.94 16.44
N LEU A 554 0.79 -14.45 15.34
CA LEU A 554 0.33 -15.69 14.70
C LEU A 554 0.32 -16.89 15.65
N SER A 555 1.32 -16.99 16.52
CA SER A 555 1.39 -18.07 17.52
C SER A 555 0.22 -18.07 18.52
N VAL A 556 -0.53 -16.97 18.69
CA VAL A 556 -1.79 -16.96 19.44
C VAL A 556 -2.83 -17.78 18.70
N ARG A 557 -3.02 -17.47 17.41
CA ARG A 557 -3.96 -18.18 16.53
C ARG A 557 -3.63 -19.67 16.47
N GLU A 558 -2.36 -20.01 16.23
CA GLU A 558 -1.90 -21.41 16.15
C GLU A 558 -2.09 -22.17 17.46
N TYR A 559 -1.93 -21.49 18.60
CA TYR A 559 -2.21 -22.09 19.90
C TYR A 559 -3.71 -22.38 20.08
N LEU A 560 -4.56 -21.40 19.73
CA LEU A 560 -6.01 -21.53 19.86
C LEU A 560 -6.59 -22.59 18.92
N GLU A 561 -6.12 -22.66 17.67
CA GLU A 561 -6.57 -23.67 16.69
C GLU A 561 -6.34 -25.12 17.16
N LYS A 562 -5.37 -25.35 18.06
CA LYS A 562 -5.13 -26.67 18.69
C LYS A 562 -6.06 -26.97 19.86
N GLN A 563 -6.77 -25.98 20.39
CA GLN A 563 -7.69 -26.15 21.50
C GLN A 563 -9.08 -26.51 20.96
N ASP A 564 -9.73 -27.50 21.57
CA ASP A 564 -11.03 -27.98 21.10
C ASP A 564 -12.11 -26.87 21.09
N GLU A 565 -12.11 -26.00 22.11
CA GLU A 565 -13.07 -24.89 22.25
C GLU A 565 -12.96 -23.84 21.12
N PHE A 566 -11.79 -23.71 20.49
CA PHE A 566 -11.51 -22.70 19.46
C PHE A 566 -11.23 -23.33 18.09
N ASN A 567 -11.52 -24.62 17.92
CA ASN A 567 -11.36 -25.26 16.63
C ASN A 567 -12.25 -24.60 15.56
N GLU A 568 -11.91 -24.82 14.30
CA GLU A 568 -12.55 -24.17 13.16
C GLU A 568 -14.08 -24.39 13.13
N LYS A 569 -14.55 -25.58 13.53
CA LYS A 569 -15.97 -25.90 13.59
C LYS A 569 -16.71 -25.03 14.60
N HIS A 570 -16.16 -24.85 15.80
CA HIS A 570 -16.77 -23.99 16.82
C HIS A 570 -16.71 -22.51 16.44
N ALA A 571 -15.66 -22.09 15.73
CA ALA A 571 -15.55 -20.74 15.18
C ALA A 571 -16.66 -20.47 14.14
N HIS A 572 -16.83 -21.36 13.17
CA HIS A 572 -17.89 -21.26 12.15
C HIS A 572 -19.30 -21.29 12.75
N VAL A 573 -19.53 -22.08 13.81
CA VAL A 573 -20.81 -22.10 14.52
C VAL A 573 -21.11 -20.74 15.15
N ALA A 574 -20.14 -20.13 15.83
CA ALA A 574 -20.32 -18.80 16.42
C ALA A 574 -20.58 -17.73 15.33
N ALA A 575 -19.88 -17.79 14.19
CA ALA A 575 -20.16 -16.89 13.08
C ALA A 575 -21.57 -17.10 12.51
N ALA A 576 -22.02 -18.35 12.37
CA ALA A 576 -23.37 -18.68 11.89
C ALA A 576 -24.46 -18.18 12.86
N GLU A 577 -24.26 -18.36 14.16
CA GLU A 577 -25.17 -17.86 15.21
C GLU A 577 -25.28 -16.33 15.22
N ALA A 578 -24.19 -15.61 14.92
CA ALA A 578 -24.23 -14.15 14.83
C ALA A 578 -24.98 -13.65 13.58
N CYS A 579 -25.03 -14.45 12.52
CA CYS A 579 -25.65 -14.08 11.24
C CYS A 579 -27.14 -14.44 11.15
N LEU A 580 -27.60 -15.40 11.96
CA LEU A 580 -29.00 -15.85 12.05
C LEU A 580 -29.81 -14.96 12.99
#